data_AF-Q12YY5-F1
#
_entry.id   AF-Q12YY5-F1
#
_cell.length_a   1.000
_cell.length_b   1.000
_cell.length_c   1.000
_cell.angle_alpha   90.00
_cell.angle_beta   90.00
_cell.angle_gamma   90.00
#
_symmetry.space_group_name_H-M   'P 1'
#
loop_
_entity.id
_entity.type
_entity.pdbx_description
1 polymer ?
#
loop_
_entity_poly.entity_id
_entity_poly.type
_entity_poly.pdbx_seq_one_letter_code
_entity_poly.pdbx_strand_id
1 'polypeptide(L)'
;MNQWNKIIKDDKAFTGLEAAIVLVAFVVVAAVFSYVMLGAGFYTTQKSQEVVHTGVAQASSSVAVAGDVVAKGHTSDGSVANITFYISTTAGGSPVDLSKSILTYTDSDNFVANCNWSTSAIIGDSDELVEKGEKYQITAELGAGGSLVTTMPGVNEKIKIELKPPTGAVLIVERSMPPEITANSYYTVY
;
A
#
# COMPACT_ATOMS: atom_id res chain seq x y z
N MET A 1 78.47 -45.06 40.81
CA MET A 1 78.20 -43.67 40.39
C MET A 1 77.18 -43.73 39.27
N ASN A 2 76.10 -42.97 39.41
CA ASN A 2 75.08 -42.59 38.41
C ASN A 2 74.10 -43.68 37.95
N GLN A 3 72.86 -43.68 38.45
CA GLN A 3 71.72 -42.83 38.04
C GLN A 3 71.25 -43.18 36.62
N TRP A 4 70.24 -44.06 36.52
CA TRP A 4 69.33 -44.09 35.37
C TRP A 4 67.89 -44.09 35.86
N ASN A 5 67.29 -42.90 35.75
CA ASN A 5 65.87 -42.64 35.92
C ASN A 5 65.06 -43.62 35.07
N LYS A 6 64.22 -44.42 35.74
CA LYS A 6 63.06 -45.03 35.08
C LYS A 6 62.13 -43.91 34.63
N ILE A 7 62.17 -43.59 33.35
CA ILE A 7 61.12 -42.82 32.69
C ILE A 7 59.88 -43.73 32.70
N ILE A 8 59.00 -43.52 33.68
CA ILE A 8 57.67 -44.11 33.68
C ILE A 8 56.94 -43.48 32.50
N LYS A 9 56.78 -44.26 31.43
CA LYS A 9 56.03 -43.86 30.25
C LYS A 9 54.55 -44.05 30.57
N ASP A 10 53.88 -42.96 30.92
CA ASP A 10 52.43 -42.91 31.12
C ASP A 10 51.76 -42.91 29.74
N ASP A 11 51.71 -44.08 29.08
CA ASP A 11 50.90 -44.27 27.87
C ASP A 11 49.42 -44.36 28.30
N LYS A 12 48.82 -43.22 28.65
CA LYS A 12 47.36 -43.11 28.74
C LYS A 12 46.77 -43.43 27.38
N ALA A 13 46.20 -44.63 27.26
CA ALA A 13 45.50 -45.05 26.06
C ALA A 13 44.27 -44.15 25.87
N PHE A 14 44.27 -43.33 24.81
CA PHE A 14 43.07 -42.68 24.30
C PHE A 14 42.09 -43.80 23.93
N THR A 15 41.03 -43.99 24.71
CA THR A 15 40.14 -45.13 24.49
C THR A 15 39.17 -44.82 23.36
N GLY A 16 38.81 -45.81 22.56
CA GLY A 16 37.79 -45.64 21.52
C GLY A 16 36.43 -45.21 22.07
N LEU A 17 36.18 -45.45 23.37
CA LEU A 17 34.95 -45.05 24.06
C LEU A 17 34.89 -43.52 24.27
N GLU A 18 36.00 -42.87 24.63
CA GLU A 18 36.07 -41.40 24.73
C GLU A 18 35.86 -40.75 23.35
N ALA A 19 36.46 -41.31 22.31
CA ALA A 19 36.25 -40.85 20.93
C ALA A 19 34.79 -41.03 20.47
N ALA A 20 34.13 -42.13 20.85
CA ALA A 20 32.73 -42.40 20.50
C ALA A 20 31.76 -41.42 21.17
N ILE A 21 31.97 -41.09 22.45
CA ILE A 21 31.14 -40.10 23.16
C ILE A 21 31.26 -38.72 22.50
N VAL A 22 32.48 -38.31 22.17
CA VAL A 22 32.74 -37.05 21.46
C VAL A 22 32.09 -37.04 20.08
N LEU A 23 32.13 -38.16 19.35
CA LEU A 23 31.50 -38.30 18.04
C LEU A 23 29.97 -38.13 18.12
N VAL A 24 29.31 -38.75 19.11
CA VAL A 24 27.86 -38.56 19.32
C VAL A 24 27.53 -37.11 19.64
N ALA A 25 28.32 -36.46 20.51
CA ALA A 25 28.14 -35.06 20.84
C ALA A 25 28.23 -34.15 19.60
N PHE A 26 29.21 -34.37 18.72
CA PHE A 26 29.32 -33.63 17.46
C PHE A 26 28.14 -33.86 16.52
N VAL A 27 27.68 -35.10 16.38
CA VAL A 27 26.51 -35.43 15.53
C VAL A 27 25.25 -34.77 16.06
N VAL A 28 25.02 -34.77 17.38
CA VAL A 28 23.86 -34.12 18.00
C VAL A 28 23.90 -32.61 17.80
N VAL A 29 25.06 -31.97 18.01
CA VAL A 29 25.22 -30.52 17.76
C VAL A 29 24.96 -30.20 16.29
N ALA A 30 25.47 -31.02 15.36
CA ALA A 30 25.22 -30.85 13.93
C ALA A 30 23.73 -31.01 13.57
N ALA A 31 23.03 -31.98 14.19
CA ALA A 31 21.61 -32.21 13.97
C ALA A 31 20.73 -31.05 14.49
N VAL A 32 20.99 -30.59 15.72
CA VAL A 32 20.29 -29.44 16.30
C VAL A 32 20.54 -28.18 15.48
N PHE A 33 21.80 -27.94 15.09
CA PHE A 33 22.16 -26.83 14.22
C PHE A 33 21.42 -26.90 12.87
N SER A 34 21.38 -28.07 12.24
CA SER A 34 20.67 -28.27 10.97
C SER A 34 19.17 -28.04 11.08
N TYR A 35 18.53 -28.49 12.17
CA TYR A 35 17.11 -28.26 12.42
C TYR A 35 16.79 -26.76 12.53
N VAL A 36 17.58 -26.02 13.31
CA VAL A 36 17.41 -24.57 13.47
C VAL A 36 17.67 -23.85 12.15
N MET A 37 18.70 -24.25 11.40
CA MET A 37 19.04 -23.64 10.12
C MET A 37 17.92 -23.86 9.09
N LEU A 38 17.36 -25.07 8.99
CA LEU A 38 16.22 -25.35 8.12
C LEU A 38 14.96 -24.59 8.56
N GLY A 39 14.67 -24.52 9.86
CA GLY A 39 13.52 -23.76 10.37
C GLY A 39 13.60 -22.28 10.05
N ALA A 40 14.76 -21.67 10.31
CA ALA A 40 15.03 -20.27 9.94
C ALA A 40 15.04 -20.07 8.41
N GLY A 41 15.55 -21.04 7.66
CA GLY A 41 15.58 -21.04 6.19
C GLY A 41 14.18 -21.08 5.58
N PHE A 42 13.27 -21.90 6.10
CA PHE A 42 11.88 -21.97 5.64
C PHE A 42 11.13 -20.69 5.95
N TYR A 43 11.26 -20.13 7.17
CA TYR A 43 10.67 -18.85 7.52
C TYR A 43 11.16 -17.72 6.59
N THR A 44 12.47 -17.67 6.36
CA THR A 44 13.08 -16.67 5.46
C THR A 44 12.57 -16.83 4.03
N THR A 45 12.43 -18.07 3.54
CA THR A 45 11.92 -18.35 2.19
C THR A 45 10.45 -17.96 2.05
N GLN A 46 9.61 -18.30 3.03
CA GLN A 46 8.19 -17.92 3.06
C GLN A 46 8.03 -16.39 3.11
N LYS A 47 8.78 -15.71 4.00
CA LYS A 47 8.74 -14.26 4.07
C LYS A 47 9.24 -13.62 2.78
N SER A 48 10.28 -14.17 2.17
CA SER A 48 10.81 -13.71 0.87
C SER A 48 9.76 -13.83 -0.24
N GLN A 49 9.01 -14.93 -0.28
CA GLN A 49 7.91 -15.10 -1.24
C GLN A 49 6.81 -14.07 -1.01
N GLU A 50 6.39 -13.87 0.25
CA GLU A 50 5.37 -12.90 0.61
C GLU A 50 5.75 -11.46 0.18
N VAL A 51 6.99 -11.03 0.46
CA VAL A 51 7.45 -9.68 0.07
C VAL A 51 7.60 -9.52 -1.45
N VAL A 52 7.95 -10.58 -2.18
CA VAL A 52 8.00 -10.54 -3.65
C VAL A 52 6.60 -10.39 -4.23
N HIS A 53 5.63 -11.18 -3.74
CA HIS A 53 4.24 -11.10 -4.21
C HIS A 53 3.61 -9.75 -3.87
N THR A 54 3.72 -9.32 -2.61
CA THR A 54 3.18 -8.02 -2.17
C THR A 54 3.93 -6.86 -2.80
N GLY A 55 5.23 -6.97 -3.06
CA GLY A 55 6.02 -5.96 -3.77
C GLY A 55 5.59 -5.79 -5.22
N VAL A 56 5.32 -6.90 -5.93
CA VAL A 56 4.78 -6.84 -7.31
C VAL A 56 3.35 -6.32 -7.31
N ALA A 57 2.51 -6.74 -6.36
CA ALA A 57 1.16 -6.20 -6.21
C ALA A 57 1.20 -4.69 -5.95
N GLN A 58 2.03 -4.23 -5.02
CA GLN A 58 2.21 -2.80 -4.70
C GLN A 58 2.70 -1.97 -5.89
N ALA A 59 3.62 -2.52 -6.70
CA ALA A 59 4.14 -1.80 -7.86
C ALA A 59 3.18 -1.80 -9.07
N SER A 60 2.33 -2.83 -9.19
CA SER A 60 1.39 -2.96 -10.31
C SER A 60 0.02 -2.33 -10.02
N SER A 61 -0.43 -2.33 -8.77
CA SER A 61 -1.67 -1.69 -8.35
C SER A 61 -1.59 -0.19 -8.58
N SER A 62 -2.40 0.32 -9.50
CA SER A 62 -2.60 1.75 -9.68
C SER A 62 -3.97 1.95 -10.29
N VAL A 63 -4.58 3.09 -9.96
CA VAL A 63 -5.81 3.56 -10.57
C VAL A 63 -5.50 4.80 -11.39
N ALA A 64 -6.19 4.94 -12.51
CA ALA A 64 -6.08 6.08 -13.41
C ALA A 64 -7.45 6.73 -13.60
N VAL A 65 -7.47 8.03 -13.86
CA VAL A 65 -8.70 8.73 -14.25
C VAL A 65 -9.16 8.20 -15.61
N ALA A 66 -10.41 7.76 -15.68
CA ALA A 66 -11.05 7.19 -16.85
C ALA A 66 -12.13 8.13 -17.39
N GLY A 67 -11.71 9.22 -18.03
CA GLY A 67 -12.59 10.22 -18.63
C GLY A 67 -12.36 11.61 -18.02
N ASP A 68 -13.40 12.42 -18.07
CA ASP A 68 -13.34 13.81 -17.65
C ASP A 68 -13.62 13.97 -16.15
N VAL A 69 -13.08 15.06 -15.58
CA VAL A 69 -13.37 15.48 -14.22
C VAL A 69 -14.48 16.53 -14.30
N VAL A 70 -15.53 16.35 -13.51
CA VAL A 70 -16.73 17.19 -13.56
C VAL A 70 -16.92 17.90 -12.22
N ALA A 71 -16.98 19.22 -12.25
CA ALA A 71 -17.32 20.06 -11.12
C ALA A 71 -18.81 20.40 -11.16
N LYS A 72 -19.50 20.31 -10.01
CA LYS A 72 -20.89 20.73 -9.84
C LYS A 72 -20.95 22.03 -9.03
N GLY A 73 -21.60 23.06 -9.58
CA GLY A 73 -21.87 24.31 -8.86
C GLY A 73 -22.77 24.11 -7.64
N HIS A 74 -22.55 24.90 -6.60
CA HIS A 74 -23.37 24.93 -5.39
C HIS A 74 -24.81 25.39 -5.69
N THR A 75 -25.74 25.13 -4.78
CA THR A 75 -27.17 25.39 -5.01
C THR A 75 -27.52 26.88 -5.01
N SER A 76 -26.71 27.69 -4.33
CA SER A 76 -26.98 29.12 -4.12
C SER A 76 -25.77 30.01 -4.40
N ASP A 77 -24.57 29.45 -4.33
CA ASP A 77 -23.31 30.20 -4.40
C ASP A 77 -22.57 29.86 -5.70
N GLY A 78 -21.87 30.84 -6.28
CA GLY A 78 -21.04 30.66 -7.48
C GLY A 78 -19.74 29.88 -7.22
N SER A 79 -19.79 28.88 -6.34
CA SER A 79 -18.69 28.01 -5.92
C SER A 79 -18.99 26.56 -6.29
N VAL A 80 -17.99 25.68 -6.22
CA VAL A 80 -18.15 24.26 -6.55
C VAL A 80 -18.40 23.42 -5.30
N ALA A 81 -19.51 22.67 -5.30
CA ALA A 81 -19.94 21.81 -4.20
C ALA A 81 -19.36 20.41 -4.26
N ASN A 82 -19.34 19.82 -5.45
CA ASN A 82 -18.90 18.45 -5.64
C ASN A 82 -17.97 18.37 -6.83
N ILE A 83 -16.96 17.52 -6.73
CA ILE A 83 -16.09 17.18 -7.85
C ILE A 83 -16.18 15.68 -8.07
N THR A 84 -16.61 15.31 -9.26
CA THR A 84 -16.83 13.92 -9.64
C THR A 84 -15.84 13.54 -10.73
N PHE A 85 -15.17 12.42 -10.57
CA PHE A 85 -14.30 11.84 -11.59
C PHE A 85 -14.45 10.33 -11.60
N TYR A 86 -14.18 9.72 -12.75
CA TYR A 86 -14.23 8.28 -12.89
C TYR A 86 -12.82 7.71 -12.82
N ILE A 87 -12.69 6.55 -12.18
CA ILE A 87 -11.44 5.82 -12.09
C ILE A 87 -11.60 4.42 -12.67
N SER A 88 -10.50 3.89 -13.20
CA SER A 88 -10.36 2.47 -13.53
C SER A 88 -8.99 1.99 -13.10
N THR A 89 -8.82 0.68 -12.95
CA THR A 89 -7.49 0.08 -12.79
C THR A 89 -6.63 0.37 -14.02
N THR A 90 -5.34 0.63 -13.80
CA THR A 90 -4.36 0.69 -14.89
C THR A 90 -4.23 -0.69 -15.54
N ALA A 91 -3.91 -0.74 -16.83
CA ALA A 91 -3.78 -2.00 -17.55
C ALA A 91 -2.77 -2.95 -16.87
N GLY A 92 -3.25 -4.11 -16.43
CA GLY A 92 -2.43 -5.12 -15.74
C GLY A 92 -2.21 -4.85 -14.24
N GLY A 93 -2.90 -3.86 -13.67
CA GLY A 93 -2.90 -3.61 -12.23
C GLY A 93 -3.68 -4.67 -11.45
N SER A 94 -3.26 -4.91 -10.19
CA SER A 94 -4.03 -5.73 -9.26
C SER A 94 -5.22 -4.93 -8.71
N PRO A 95 -6.28 -5.60 -8.21
CA PRO A 95 -7.46 -4.94 -7.64
C PRO A 95 -7.11 -3.91 -6.56
N VAL A 96 -7.84 -2.80 -6.52
CA VAL A 96 -7.61 -1.70 -5.57
C VAL A 96 -8.84 -1.48 -4.69
N ASP A 97 -8.65 -1.59 -3.38
CA ASP A 97 -9.70 -1.44 -2.39
C ASP A 97 -9.97 0.03 -2.05
N LEU A 98 -11.15 0.53 -2.42
CA LEU A 98 -11.59 1.90 -2.16
C LEU A 98 -12.04 2.11 -0.72
N SER A 99 -12.52 1.08 -0.02
CA SER A 99 -12.98 1.18 1.38
C SER A 99 -11.88 1.64 2.34
N LYS A 100 -10.62 1.35 1.99
CA LYS A 100 -9.42 1.73 2.75
C LYS A 100 -8.64 2.87 2.11
N SER A 101 -9.17 3.46 1.04
CA SER A 101 -8.54 4.58 0.36
C SER A 101 -8.81 5.89 1.10
N ILE A 102 -7.89 6.84 0.99
CA ILE A 102 -8.03 8.18 1.58
C ILE A 102 -8.02 9.20 0.45
N LEU A 103 -8.99 10.11 0.45
CA LEU A 103 -9.06 11.20 -0.50
C LEU A 103 -8.66 12.51 0.17
N THR A 104 -7.52 13.05 -0.26
CA THR A 104 -7.01 14.35 0.19
C THR A 104 -7.45 15.42 -0.78
N TYR A 105 -7.92 16.54 -0.25
CA TYR A 105 -8.30 17.72 -1.02
C TYR A 105 -7.43 18.92 -0.60
N THR A 106 -6.98 19.68 -1.59
CA THR A 106 -6.18 20.89 -1.40
C THR A 106 -6.62 21.97 -2.41
N ASP A 107 -6.79 23.20 -1.93
CA ASP A 107 -6.92 24.41 -2.75
C ASP A 107 -6.04 25.54 -2.19
N SER A 108 -6.32 26.80 -2.53
CA SER A 108 -5.55 27.96 -2.06
C SER A 108 -5.57 28.10 -0.54
N ASP A 109 -6.73 27.81 0.06
CA ASP A 109 -7.10 28.22 1.41
C ASP A 109 -7.30 27.02 2.34
N ASN A 110 -7.46 25.81 1.78
CA ASN A 110 -7.79 24.58 2.46
C ASN A 110 -6.83 23.45 2.13
N PHE A 111 -6.51 22.70 3.18
CA PHE A 111 -5.88 21.39 3.09
C PHE A 111 -6.64 20.42 3.98
N VAL A 112 -7.25 19.40 3.39
CA VAL A 112 -8.05 18.40 4.08
C VAL A 112 -7.50 17.02 3.72
N ALA A 113 -6.78 16.42 4.66
CA ALA A 113 -6.10 15.15 4.45
C ALA A 113 -7.06 13.97 4.14
N ASN A 114 -8.23 13.97 4.77
CA ASN A 114 -9.29 12.98 4.57
C ASN A 114 -10.62 13.72 4.44
N CYS A 115 -10.93 14.17 3.24
CA CYS A 115 -12.19 14.89 2.98
C CYS A 115 -13.35 13.90 2.86
N ASN A 116 -14.58 14.40 2.87
CA ASN A 116 -15.75 13.55 2.67
C ASN A 116 -15.87 13.22 1.18
N TRP A 117 -16.02 11.93 0.87
CA TRP A 117 -16.19 11.45 -0.48
C TRP A 117 -17.06 10.19 -0.50
N SER A 118 -17.67 9.94 -1.65
CA SER A 118 -18.48 8.75 -1.91
C SER A 118 -18.00 8.07 -3.19
N THR A 119 -18.25 6.76 -3.26
CA THR A 119 -17.93 5.93 -4.42
C THR A 119 -19.18 5.21 -4.93
N SER A 120 -19.25 4.99 -6.23
CA SER A 120 -20.31 4.22 -6.87
C SER A 120 -19.77 3.45 -8.06
N ALA A 121 -20.06 2.16 -8.15
CA ALA A 121 -19.74 1.35 -9.32
C ALA A 121 -20.65 1.74 -10.51
N ILE A 122 -20.03 2.14 -11.63
CA ILE A 122 -20.74 2.47 -12.88
C ILE A 122 -20.71 1.28 -13.82
N ILE A 123 -19.57 0.60 -13.86
CA ILE A 123 -19.35 -0.66 -14.57
C ILE A 123 -18.63 -1.56 -13.59
N GLY A 124 -19.29 -2.57 -13.04
CA GLY A 124 -18.71 -3.44 -12.03
C GLY A 124 -19.79 -4.12 -11.22
N ASP A 125 -19.39 -4.69 -10.09
CA ASP A 125 -20.30 -5.31 -9.14
C ASP A 125 -20.72 -4.34 -8.00
N SER A 126 -21.09 -4.88 -6.85
CA SER A 126 -21.59 -4.12 -5.69
C SER A 126 -20.57 -4.02 -4.56
N ASP A 127 -19.31 -4.38 -4.80
CA ASP A 127 -18.24 -4.21 -3.83
C ASP A 127 -17.51 -2.85 -4.01
N GLU A 128 -16.47 -2.63 -3.21
CA GLU A 128 -15.64 -1.42 -3.27
C GLU A 128 -14.21 -1.74 -3.77
N LEU A 129 -14.07 -2.82 -4.54
CA LEU A 129 -12.82 -3.23 -5.16
C LEU A 129 -12.84 -2.81 -6.63
N VAL A 130 -11.88 -1.99 -7.04
CA VAL A 130 -11.71 -1.65 -8.46
C VAL A 130 -10.94 -2.79 -9.12
N GLU A 131 -11.60 -3.58 -9.94
CA GLU A 131 -10.99 -4.67 -10.69
C GLU A 131 -10.74 -4.31 -12.17
N LYS A 132 -10.18 -5.28 -12.91
CA LYS A 132 -9.87 -5.10 -14.32
C LYS A 132 -11.16 -5.03 -15.15
N GLY A 133 -11.35 -3.91 -15.83
CA GLY A 133 -12.50 -3.68 -16.70
C GLY A 133 -13.66 -2.97 -16.00
N GLU A 134 -13.51 -2.67 -14.72
CA GLU A 134 -14.47 -1.92 -13.94
C GLU A 134 -14.20 -0.41 -13.96
N LYS A 135 -15.26 0.36 -13.70
CA LYS A 135 -15.23 1.81 -13.57
C LYS A 135 -16.04 2.24 -12.37
N TYR A 136 -15.37 2.99 -11.50
CA TYR A 136 -15.97 3.58 -10.32
C TYR A 136 -16.05 5.09 -10.48
N GLN A 137 -17.15 5.67 -10.04
CA GLN A 137 -17.34 7.10 -9.89
C GLN A 137 -16.93 7.49 -8.48
N ILE A 138 -16.01 8.44 -8.38
CA ILE A 138 -15.59 9.07 -7.13
C ILE A 138 -16.18 10.46 -7.08
N THR A 139 -16.87 10.80 -5.99
CA THR A 139 -17.42 12.13 -5.77
C THR A 139 -16.84 12.69 -4.47
N ALA A 140 -16.03 13.74 -4.58
CA ALA A 140 -15.59 14.53 -3.44
C ALA A 140 -16.69 15.53 -3.07
N GLU A 141 -17.11 15.51 -1.81
CA GLU A 141 -18.24 16.29 -1.29
C GLU A 141 -17.71 17.47 -0.47
N LEU A 142 -17.50 18.62 -1.13
CA LEU A 142 -16.91 19.82 -0.50
C LEU A 142 -17.96 20.69 0.20
N GLY A 143 -19.20 20.71 -0.29
CA GLY A 143 -20.29 21.53 0.23
C GLY A 143 -21.32 20.78 1.10
N ALA A 144 -21.12 19.49 1.38
CA ALA A 144 -22.07 18.69 2.14
C ALA A 144 -22.02 18.99 3.65
N GLY A 145 -23.13 18.74 4.36
CA GLY A 145 -23.18 18.86 5.82
C GLY A 145 -22.15 17.93 6.47
N GLY A 146 -21.18 18.50 7.20
CA GLY A 146 -20.06 17.75 7.77
C GLY A 146 -18.79 17.74 6.91
N SER A 147 -18.75 18.50 5.81
CA SER A 147 -17.52 18.77 5.08
C SER A 147 -16.48 19.44 6.00
N LEU A 148 -15.24 18.98 5.88
CA LEU A 148 -14.09 19.57 6.58
C LEU A 148 -13.45 20.74 5.79
N VAL A 149 -13.97 21.02 4.60
CA VAL A 149 -13.56 22.16 3.77
C VAL A 149 -14.25 23.42 4.29
N THR A 150 -13.49 24.46 4.62
CA THR A 150 -14.06 25.70 5.19
C THR A 150 -14.56 26.65 4.13
N THR A 151 -13.94 26.63 2.95
CA THR A 151 -14.20 27.53 1.83
C THR A 151 -14.29 26.70 0.57
N MET A 152 -15.41 26.83 -0.15
CA MET A 152 -15.63 26.08 -1.38
C MET A 152 -14.90 26.76 -2.53
N PRO A 153 -14.28 25.99 -3.45
CA PRO A 153 -13.47 26.57 -4.51
C PRO A 153 -14.32 27.44 -5.45
N GLY A 154 -13.79 28.63 -5.74
CA GLY A 154 -14.42 29.65 -6.57
C GLY A 154 -14.05 29.56 -8.06
N VAL A 155 -14.47 30.57 -8.81
CA VAL A 155 -14.12 30.69 -10.25
C VAL A 155 -12.61 30.85 -10.45
N ASN A 156 -12.06 30.21 -11.49
CA ASN A 156 -10.62 30.22 -11.81
C ASN A 156 -9.68 29.74 -10.68
N GLU A 157 -10.20 29.05 -9.68
CA GLU A 157 -9.40 28.51 -8.59
C GLU A 157 -8.81 27.15 -8.96
N LYS A 158 -7.56 26.89 -8.56
CA LYS A 158 -6.91 25.60 -8.74
C LYS A 158 -7.18 24.71 -7.56
N ILE A 159 -7.54 23.48 -7.86
CA ILE A 159 -7.72 22.41 -6.88
C ILE A 159 -6.76 21.27 -7.15
N LYS A 160 -6.46 20.52 -6.10
CA LYS A 160 -5.71 19.28 -6.17
C LYS A 160 -6.43 18.24 -5.31
N ILE A 161 -6.81 17.14 -5.94
CA ILE A 161 -7.35 15.95 -5.29
C ILE A 161 -6.33 14.83 -5.40
N GLU A 162 -6.07 14.13 -4.30
CA GLU A 162 -5.20 12.98 -4.27
C GLU A 162 -5.94 11.78 -3.67
N LEU A 163 -6.18 10.75 -4.47
CA LEU A 163 -6.71 9.48 -4.01
C LEU A 163 -5.55 8.54 -3.68
N LYS A 164 -5.38 8.23 -2.40
CA LYS A 164 -4.33 7.39 -1.85
C LYS A 164 -4.90 6.00 -1.56
N PRO A 165 -4.65 5.00 -2.42
CA PRO A 165 -5.09 3.64 -2.14
C PRO A 165 -4.24 2.98 -1.04
N PRO A 166 -4.74 1.91 -0.39
CA PRO A 166 -3.97 1.15 0.61
C PRO A 166 -2.76 0.43 -0.02
N THR A 167 -2.84 0.13 -1.31
CA THR A 167 -1.80 -0.53 -2.09
C THR A 167 -1.76 0.12 -3.46
N GLY A 168 -0.58 0.51 -3.92
CA GLY A 168 -0.38 1.13 -5.21
C GLY A 168 0.08 2.57 -5.23
N ALA A 169 0.06 3.15 -6.42
CA ALA A 169 0.39 4.55 -6.66
C ALA A 169 -0.77 5.49 -6.28
N VAL A 170 -0.41 6.67 -5.76
CA VAL A 170 -1.37 7.75 -5.49
C VAL A 170 -1.84 8.35 -6.81
N LEU A 171 -3.15 8.45 -6.99
CA LEU A 171 -3.74 9.16 -8.11
C LEU A 171 -3.85 10.64 -7.76
N ILE A 172 -3.25 11.50 -8.59
CA ILE A 172 -3.27 12.95 -8.41
C ILE A 172 -4.10 13.56 -9.54
N VAL A 173 -5.09 14.37 -9.17
CA VAL A 173 -5.97 15.11 -10.08
C VAL A 173 -5.87 16.59 -9.75
N GLU A 174 -5.18 17.35 -10.59
CA GLU A 174 -5.06 18.81 -10.46
C GLU A 174 -5.85 19.47 -11.59
N ARG A 175 -6.78 20.36 -11.24
CA ARG A 175 -7.71 20.99 -12.18
C ARG A 175 -7.95 22.44 -11.82
N SER A 176 -8.29 23.26 -12.82
CA SER A 176 -8.72 24.64 -12.60
C SER A 176 -10.23 24.74 -12.78
N MET A 177 -10.90 25.42 -11.86
CA MET A 177 -12.32 25.73 -11.95
C MET A 177 -12.60 26.68 -13.12
N PRO A 178 -13.80 26.60 -13.72
CA PRO A 178 -14.16 27.45 -14.85
C PRO A 178 -14.28 28.93 -14.44
N PRO A 179 -14.25 29.85 -15.42
CA PRO A 179 -14.39 31.28 -15.17
C PRO A 179 -15.80 31.70 -14.75
N GLU A 180 -16.79 30.83 -14.91
CA GLU A 180 -18.17 31.04 -14.50
C GLU A 180 -18.73 29.75 -13.89
N ILE A 181 -19.40 29.87 -12.75
CA ILE A 181 -20.08 28.76 -12.06
C ILE A 181 -21.51 29.19 -11.75
N THR A 182 -22.45 28.67 -12.53
CA THR A 182 -23.88 28.79 -12.26
C THR A 182 -24.37 27.70 -11.30
N ALA A 183 -25.38 28.02 -10.49
CA ALA A 183 -25.96 27.11 -9.53
C ALA A 183 -26.46 25.80 -10.17
N ASN A 184 -26.19 24.67 -9.51
CA ASN A 184 -26.56 23.30 -9.93
C ASN A 184 -26.11 22.89 -11.34
N SER A 185 -25.20 23.62 -11.96
CA SER A 185 -24.68 23.31 -13.30
C SER A 185 -23.43 22.45 -13.21
N TYR A 186 -23.22 21.63 -14.24
CA TYR A 186 -22.09 20.72 -14.33
C TYR A 186 -21.08 21.27 -15.35
N TYR A 187 -19.83 21.36 -14.93
CA TYR A 187 -18.72 21.85 -15.73
C TYR A 187 -17.66 20.79 -15.84
N THR A 188 -17.20 20.51 -17.06
CA THR A 188 -16.00 19.71 -17.24
C THR A 188 -14.79 20.58 -16.97
N VAL A 189 -13.90 20.09 -16.11
CA VAL A 189 -12.65 20.76 -15.75
C VAL A 189 -11.47 19.97 -16.31
N TYR A 190 -10.52 20.68 -16.89
CA TYR A 190 -9.35 20.13 -17.59
C TYR A 190 -8.05 20.44 -16.86
#